data_AF-A0A349FDI4-F1
#
_entry.id   AF-A0A349FDI4-F1
#
_cell.length_a   1.000
_cell.length_b   1.000
_cell.length_c   1.000
_cell.angle_alpha   90.00
_cell.angle_beta   90.00
_cell.angle_gamma   90.00
#
_symmetry.space_group_name_H-M   'P 1'
#
loop_
_entity.id
_entity.type
_entity.pdbx_description
1 polymer ?
#
loop_
_entity_poly.entity_id
_entity_poly.type
_entity_poly.pdbx_seq_one_letter_code
_entity_poly.pdbx_strand_id
1 'polypeptide(L)'
;AGGLGYAIAQAMINGIKRGLFSNEAGMGSAPNAAASATPYPPHPASQGYVQMLGVFMDTIVICSATVAIILMSGEFVPGGELTGIELTQAALSSQVGEWGSIFVAVAIFFFAFTSIIANYSYAETNLLFLEHNHKAGLGLFRIVVLGMVMFGALASLPVVWSLADVSMGMMAIVNLVAIILLSGTVIKLAKDYNRQLKEGKLPTFDANDYPELKSQLEDGIWYNSKKTDD
;
A
#
# COMPACT_ATOMS: atom_id res chain seq x y z
N ALA A 1 -14.44 31.10 14.84
CA ALA A 1 -13.50 30.74 13.76
C ALA A 1 -12.50 29.65 14.17
N GLY A 2 -11.86 29.71 15.35
CA GLY A 2 -10.85 28.72 15.76
C GLY A 2 -11.33 27.28 16.03
N GLY A 3 -12.52 27.10 16.62
CA GLY A 3 -13.04 25.76 16.97
C GLY A 3 -13.36 24.87 15.76
N LEU A 4 -13.96 25.45 14.71
CA LEU A 4 -14.22 24.73 13.45
C LEU A 4 -12.92 24.35 12.73
N GLY A 5 -11.94 25.26 12.70
CA GLY A 5 -10.62 24.99 12.13
C GLY A 5 -9.88 23.86 12.86
N TYR A 6 -9.95 23.85 14.19
CA TYR A 6 -9.37 22.78 14.99
C TYR A 6 -10.02 21.42 14.71
N ALA A 7 -11.36 21.36 14.64
CA ALA A 7 -12.09 20.13 14.35
C ALA A 7 -11.73 19.57 12.96
N ILE A 8 -11.65 20.43 11.93
CA ILE A 8 -11.24 20.03 10.58
C ILE A 8 -9.80 19.50 10.59
N ALA A 9 -8.87 20.19 11.27
CA ALA A 9 -7.49 19.75 11.36
C ALA A 9 -7.36 18.37 12.03
N GLN A 10 -8.10 18.13 13.12
CA GLN A 10 -8.11 16.82 13.79
C GLN A 10 -8.73 15.72 12.91
N ALA A 11 -9.81 16.03 12.20
CA ALA A 11 -10.41 15.08 11.26
C ALA A 11 -9.44 14.72 10.13
N MET A 12 -8.73 15.71 9.57
CA MET A 12 -7.72 15.48 8.55
C MET A 12 -6.54 14.66 9.08
N ILE A 13 -6.00 14.97 10.27
CA ILE A 13 -4.88 14.23 10.84
C ILE A 13 -5.25 12.77 11.05
N ASN A 14 -6.42 12.49 11.66
CA ASN A 14 -6.87 11.13 11.88
C ASN A 14 -7.18 10.40 10.56
N GLY A 15 -7.80 11.09 9.60
CA GLY A 15 -8.07 10.55 8.26
C GLY A 15 -6.80 10.20 7.49
N ILE A 16 -5.81 11.10 7.47
CA ILE A 16 -4.53 10.88 6.78
C ILE A 16 -3.76 9.71 7.42
N LYS A 17 -3.69 9.65 8.76
CA LYS A 17 -3.02 8.56 9.48
C LYS A 17 -3.62 7.20 9.15
N ARG A 18 -4.95 7.09 9.19
CA ARG A 18 -5.66 5.82 8.93
C ARG A 18 -5.71 5.49 7.44
N GLY A 19 -5.80 6.49 6.56
CA GLY A 19 -5.70 6.32 5.12
C GLY A 19 -4.34 5.77 4.70
N LEU A 20 -3.25 6.31 5.26
CA LEU A 20 -1.89 5.82 5.00
C LEU A 20 -1.70 4.36 5.44
N PHE A 21 -2.34 3.95 6.54
CA PHE A 21 -2.32 2.56 6.99
C PHE A 21 -3.06 1.62 6.04
N SER A 22 -4.13 2.09 5.39
CA SER A 22 -4.96 1.26 4.52
C SER A 22 -4.30 1.02 3.16
N ASN A 23 -3.83 2.09 2.51
CA ASN A 23 -3.38 2.04 1.12
C ASN A 23 -1.86 2.12 0.94
N GLU A 24 -1.11 2.34 2.02
CA GLU A 24 0.36 2.48 2.02
C GLU A 24 0.90 3.54 1.04
N ALA A 25 0.07 4.51 0.63
CA ALA A 25 0.41 5.49 -0.38
C ALA A 25 1.54 6.41 0.11
N GLY A 26 2.69 6.35 -0.57
CA GLY A 26 3.86 7.14 -0.21
C GLY A 26 4.77 6.50 0.83
N MET A 27 4.45 5.32 1.35
CA MET A 27 5.30 4.56 2.29
C MET A 27 6.50 3.89 1.61
N GLY A 28 6.38 3.56 0.31
CA GLY A 28 7.46 2.95 -0.48
C GLY A 28 7.55 1.43 -0.37
N SER A 29 6.64 0.79 0.36
CA SER A 29 6.51 -0.68 0.49
C SER A 29 5.91 -1.33 -0.75
N ALA A 30 4.76 -0.81 -1.23
CA ALA A 30 4.00 -1.35 -2.36
C ALA A 30 4.80 -1.54 -3.67
N PRO A 31 5.80 -0.69 -4.02
CA PRO A 31 6.69 -0.94 -5.15
C PRO A 31 7.44 -2.29 -5.12
N ASN A 32 7.66 -2.91 -3.95
CA ASN A 32 8.29 -4.24 -3.87
C ASN A 32 7.45 -5.32 -4.58
N ALA A 33 6.11 -5.28 -4.40
CA ALA A 33 5.20 -6.15 -5.15
C ALA A 33 5.21 -5.80 -6.64
N ALA A 34 5.10 -4.51 -6.97
CA ALA A 34 5.04 -4.04 -8.35
C ALA A 34 6.29 -4.40 -9.15
N ALA A 35 7.47 -4.40 -8.52
CA ALA A 35 8.74 -4.78 -9.13
C ALA A 35 8.82 -6.28 -9.47
N SER A 36 8.06 -7.12 -8.76
CA SER A 36 8.01 -8.57 -9.02
C SER A 36 7.05 -8.94 -10.16
N ALA A 37 6.20 -7.99 -10.59
CA ALA A 37 5.21 -8.23 -11.62
C ALA A 37 5.80 -7.96 -13.02
N THR A 38 5.53 -8.85 -13.98
CA THR A 38 5.80 -8.56 -15.39
C THR A 38 4.77 -7.54 -15.89
N PRO A 39 5.19 -6.33 -16.30
CA PRO A 39 4.27 -5.30 -16.76
C PRO A 39 3.66 -5.67 -18.10
N TYR A 40 2.34 -5.51 -18.20
CA TYR A 40 1.63 -5.45 -19.47
C TYR A 40 0.70 -4.23 -19.48
N PRO A 41 0.85 -3.29 -20.42
CA PRO A 41 1.88 -3.18 -21.47
C PRO A 41 3.32 -3.15 -20.90
N PRO A 42 4.36 -3.58 -21.66
CA PRO A 42 5.73 -3.74 -21.17
C PRO A 42 6.43 -2.38 -21.02
N HIS A 43 5.99 -1.61 -20.04
CA HIS A 43 6.48 -0.28 -19.71
C HIS A 43 6.35 -0.06 -18.18
N PRO A 44 7.32 0.57 -17.49
CA PRO A 44 7.30 0.70 -16.03
C PRO A 44 6.08 1.48 -15.51
N ALA A 45 5.63 2.50 -16.25
CA ALA A 45 4.43 3.25 -15.90
C ALA A 45 3.16 2.38 -15.81
N SER A 46 3.08 1.24 -16.51
CA SER A 46 1.93 0.33 -16.44
C SER A 46 1.68 -0.15 -15.02
N GLN A 47 2.73 -0.59 -14.31
CA GLN A 47 2.58 -1.01 -12.91
C GLN A 47 2.24 0.18 -12.01
N GLY A 48 2.77 1.37 -12.29
CA GLY A 48 2.36 2.60 -11.60
C GLY A 48 0.84 2.83 -11.65
N TYR A 49 0.21 2.64 -12.82
CA TYR A 49 -1.24 2.76 -12.97
C TYR A 49 -2.02 1.67 -12.22
N VAL A 50 -1.53 0.42 -12.23
CA VAL A 50 -2.14 -0.67 -11.47
C VAL A 50 -2.10 -0.38 -9.96
N GLN A 51 -0.97 0.12 -9.45
CA GLN A 51 -0.84 0.49 -8.05
C GLN A 51 -1.76 1.66 -7.66
N MET A 52 -1.92 2.66 -8.54
CA MET A 52 -2.89 3.75 -8.34
C MET A 52 -4.33 3.23 -8.25
N LEU A 53 -4.69 2.24 -9.07
CA LEU A 53 -6.00 1.60 -9.00
C LEU A 53 -6.19 0.85 -7.67
N GLY A 54 -5.13 0.23 -7.15
CA GLY A 54 -5.15 -0.41 -5.83
C GLY A 54 -5.54 0.57 -4.71
N VAL A 55 -4.89 1.75 -4.67
CA VAL A 55 -5.20 2.81 -3.71
C VAL A 55 -6.65 3.30 -3.85
N PHE A 56 -7.12 3.46 -5.10
CA PHE A 56 -8.50 3.87 -5.37
C PHE A 56 -9.50 2.84 -4.84
N MET A 57 -9.32 1.56 -5.15
CA MET A 57 -10.22 0.50 -4.71
C MET A 57 -10.24 0.40 -3.19
N ASP A 58 -9.08 0.38 -2.54
CA ASP A 58 -8.98 0.27 -1.10
C ASP A 58 -9.66 1.45 -0.37
N THR A 59 -9.21 2.67 -0.65
CA THR A 59 -9.65 3.83 0.14
C THR A 59 -10.98 4.41 -0.33
N ILE A 60 -11.16 4.60 -1.65
CA ILE A 60 -12.34 5.29 -2.17
C ILE A 60 -13.54 4.34 -2.24
N VAL A 61 -13.32 3.06 -2.55
CA VAL A 61 -14.43 2.10 -2.63
C VAL A 61 -14.64 1.40 -1.28
N ILE A 62 -13.65 0.65 -0.80
CA ILE A 62 -13.84 -0.26 0.34
C ILE A 62 -13.94 0.50 1.68
N CYS A 63 -12.98 1.38 2.00
CA CYS A 63 -13.02 2.13 3.26
C CYS A 63 -14.22 3.08 3.34
N SER A 64 -14.55 3.75 2.23
CA SER A 64 -15.69 4.67 2.20
C SER A 64 -17.02 3.94 2.37
N ALA A 65 -17.17 2.76 1.74
CA ALA A 65 -18.34 1.90 1.98
C ALA A 65 -18.42 1.45 3.45
N THR A 66 -17.30 1.06 4.04
CA THR A 66 -17.23 0.64 5.45
C THR A 66 -17.66 1.77 6.39
N VAL A 67 -17.13 2.98 6.19
CA VAL A 67 -17.51 4.16 6.98
C VAL A 67 -18.98 4.52 6.76
N ALA A 68 -19.50 4.43 5.53
CA ALA A 68 -20.91 4.68 5.28
C ALA A 68 -21.81 3.70 6.05
N ILE A 69 -21.49 2.41 6.06
CA ILE A 69 -22.23 1.40 6.85
C ILE A 69 -22.21 1.75 8.35
N ILE A 70 -21.05 2.12 8.89
CA ILE A 70 -20.89 2.50 10.30
C ILE A 70 -21.70 3.77 10.65
N LEU A 71 -21.70 4.77 9.77
CA LEU A 71 -22.44 6.01 10.03
C LEU A 71 -23.96 5.84 9.89
N MET A 72 -24.40 4.94 9.01
CA MET A 72 -25.83 4.65 8.81
C MET A 72 -26.42 3.68 9.84
N SER A 73 -25.60 2.87 10.52
CA SER A 73 -26.08 1.92 11.53
C SER A 73 -26.59 2.57 12.81
N GLY A 74 -26.11 3.77 13.15
CA GLY A 74 -26.40 4.39 14.45
C GLY A 74 -25.62 3.77 15.62
N GLU A 75 -24.77 2.77 15.37
CA GLU A 75 -23.94 2.10 16.38
C GLU A 75 -22.72 2.93 16.79
N PHE A 76 -22.31 3.90 15.95
CA PHE A 76 -21.19 4.77 16.27
C PHE A 76 -21.58 5.84 17.31
N VAL A 77 -21.16 5.61 18.55
CA VAL A 77 -21.28 6.58 19.64
C VAL A 77 -19.90 7.19 19.92
N PRO A 78 -19.75 8.53 19.85
CA PRO A 78 -18.50 9.20 20.19
C PRO A 78 -18.05 8.87 21.62
N GLY A 79 -16.89 8.24 21.78
CA GLY A 79 -16.37 7.81 23.08
C GLY A 79 -17.03 6.55 23.66
N GLY A 80 -17.81 5.82 22.86
CA GLY A 80 -18.40 4.54 23.25
C GLY A 80 -17.38 3.41 23.39
N GLU A 81 -17.83 2.28 23.95
CA GLU A 81 -16.99 1.10 24.19
C GLU A 81 -16.71 0.32 22.90
N LEU A 82 -17.64 0.32 21.94
CA LEU A 82 -17.48 -0.35 20.65
C LEU A 82 -16.46 0.39 19.77
N THR A 83 -15.35 -0.27 19.49
CA THR A 83 -14.27 0.30 18.65
C THR A 83 -13.73 -0.74 17.68
N GLY A 84 -12.99 -0.28 16.66
CA GLY A 84 -12.30 -1.14 15.72
C GLY A 84 -13.24 -2.10 14.98
N ILE A 85 -12.90 -3.40 15.00
CA ILE A 85 -13.61 -4.44 14.27
C ILE A 85 -15.01 -4.70 14.85
N GLU A 86 -15.15 -4.66 16.17
CA GLU A 86 -16.42 -4.91 16.87
C GLU A 86 -17.48 -3.89 16.45
N LEU A 87 -17.08 -2.63 16.29
CA LEU A 87 -17.95 -1.58 15.76
C LEU A 87 -18.43 -1.89 14.33
N THR A 88 -17.54 -2.34 13.45
CA THR A 88 -17.90 -2.71 12.07
C THR A 88 -18.82 -3.93 12.05
N GLN A 89 -18.60 -4.92 12.92
CA GLN A 89 -19.46 -6.09 13.06
C GLN A 89 -20.87 -5.71 13.54
N ALA A 90 -20.96 -4.90 14.59
CA ALA A 90 -22.24 -4.39 15.10
C ALA A 90 -22.96 -3.57 14.02
N ALA A 91 -22.26 -2.66 13.37
CA ALA A 91 -22.82 -1.81 12.32
C ALA A 91 -23.37 -2.63 11.16
N LEU A 92 -22.62 -3.59 10.63
CA LEU A 92 -23.12 -4.42 9.54
C LEU A 92 -24.29 -5.29 10.00
N SER A 93 -24.21 -5.88 11.20
CA SER A 93 -25.26 -6.75 11.71
C SER A 93 -26.58 -6.01 11.95
N SER A 94 -26.52 -4.73 12.34
CA SER A 94 -27.72 -3.87 12.45
C SER A 94 -28.44 -3.66 11.10
N GLN A 95 -27.69 -3.72 10.00
CA GLN A 95 -28.22 -3.44 8.65
C GLN A 95 -28.69 -4.70 7.93
N VAL A 96 -27.98 -5.82 8.09
CA VAL A 96 -28.26 -7.06 7.33
C VAL A 96 -28.67 -8.25 8.19
N GLY A 97 -28.67 -8.12 9.51
CA GLY A 97 -28.92 -9.19 10.47
C GLY A 97 -27.63 -9.90 10.93
N GLU A 98 -27.79 -10.90 11.81
CA GLU A 98 -26.69 -11.54 12.56
C GLU A 98 -25.56 -12.12 11.68
N TRP A 99 -25.87 -12.54 10.45
CA TRP A 99 -24.87 -13.08 9.52
C TRP A 99 -23.79 -12.06 9.14
N GLY A 100 -24.06 -10.75 9.27
CA GLY A 100 -23.10 -9.68 9.02
C GLY A 100 -21.85 -9.79 9.90
N SER A 101 -22.01 -10.13 11.17
CA SER A 101 -20.89 -10.33 12.10
C SER A 101 -19.93 -11.45 11.65
N ILE A 102 -20.51 -12.57 11.18
CA ILE A 102 -19.78 -13.74 10.68
C ILE A 102 -19.06 -13.37 9.38
N PHE A 103 -19.74 -12.68 8.47
CA PHE A 103 -19.15 -12.21 7.22
C PHE A 103 -17.91 -11.34 7.48
N VAL A 104 -18.01 -10.35 8.37
CA VAL A 104 -16.90 -9.45 8.71
C VAL A 104 -15.74 -10.24 9.35
N ALA A 105 -16.03 -11.20 10.22
CA ALA A 105 -14.98 -12.04 10.81
C ALA A 105 -14.19 -12.83 9.75
N VAL A 106 -14.90 -13.45 8.79
CA VAL A 106 -14.27 -14.18 7.68
C VAL A 106 -13.48 -13.24 6.77
N ALA A 107 -14.04 -12.08 6.43
CA ALA A 107 -13.38 -11.09 5.59
C ALA A 107 -12.08 -10.60 6.24
N ILE A 108 -12.12 -10.26 7.53
CA ILE A 108 -10.94 -9.78 8.27
C ILE A 108 -9.87 -10.85 8.38
N PHE A 109 -10.26 -12.13 8.55
CA PHE A 109 -9.29 -13.21 8.53
C PHE A 109 -8.48 -13.21 7.24
N PHE A 110 -9.14 -13.13 6.07
CA PHE A 110 -8.44 -13.07 4.79
C PHE A 110 -7.64 -11.78 4.64
N PHE A 111 -8.21 -10.61 4.94
CA PHE A 111 -7.51 -9.33 4.83
C PHE A 111 -6.24 -9.29 5.70
N ALA A 112 -6.35 -9.66 6.98
CA ALA A 112 -5.22 -9.68 7.89
C ALA A 112 -4.17 -10.69 7.45
N PHE A 113 -4.59 -11.89 7.03
CA PHE A 113 -3.68 -12.93 6.55
C PHE A 113 -2.89 -12.48 5.31
N THR A 114 -3.56 -11.94 4.30
CA THR A 114 -2.90 -11.44 3.09
C THR A 114 -1.95 -10.28 3.39
N SER A 115 -2.34 -9.36 4.27
CA SER A 115 -1.51 -8.21 4.63
C SER A 115 -0.24 -8.61 5.40
N ILE A 116 -0.34 -9.60 6.30
CA ILE A 116 0.83 -10.14 7.02
C ILE A 116 1.81 -10.78 6.02
N ILE A 117 1.31 -11.58 5.07
CA ILE A 117 2.16 -12.23 4.06
C ILE A 117 2.83 -11.20 3.15
N ALA A 118 2.07 -10.21 2.67
CA ALA A 118 2.61 -9.16 1.81
C ALA A 118 3.73 -8.37 2.52
N ASN A 119 3.48 -7.90 3.75
CA ASN A 119 4.47 -7.17 4.54
C ASN A 119 5.69 -8.02 4.90
N TYR A 120 5.50 -9.30 5.22
CA TYR A 120 6.60 -10.25 5.40
C TYR A 120 7.45 -10.35 4.13
N SER A 121 6.83 -10.50 2.95
CA SER A 121 7.55 -10.59 1.68
C SER A 121 8.34 -9.31 1.37
N TYR A 122 7.78 -8.13 1.64
CA TYR A 122 8.48 -6.86 1.42
C TYR A 122 9.71 -6.73 2.32
N ALA A 123 9.54 -7.08 3.60
CA ALA A 123 10.62 -7.03 4.57
C ALA A 123 11.70 -8.10 4.28
N GLU A 124 11.31 -9.29 3.80
CA GLU A 124 12.26 -10.31 3.34
C GLU A 124 13.10 -9.80 2.16
N THR A 125 12.48 -9.19 1.14
CA THR A 125 13.20 -8.56 0.02
C THR A 125 14.17 -7.47 0.49
N ASN A 126 13.74 -6.60 1.40
CA ASN A 126 14.60 -5.55 1.97
C ASN A 126 15.78 -6.14 2.76
N LEU A 127 15.54 -7.20 3.53
CA LEU A 127 16.59 -7.88 4.29
C LEU A 127 17.59 -8.58 3.37
N LEU A 128 17.12 -9.23 2.30
CA LEU A 128 17.98 -9.83 1.28
C LEU A 128 18.90 -8.79 0.64
N PHE A 129 18.38 -7.59 0.36
CA PHE A 129 19.15 -6.46 -0.16
C PHE A 129 20.22 -5.97 0.82
N LEU A 130 19.92 -5.91 2.13
CA LEU A 130 20.87 -5.42 3.15
C LEU A 130 21.93 -6.47 3.56
N GLU A 131 21.53 -7.72 3.78
CA GLU A 131 22.38 -8.77 4.35
C GLU A 131 22.94 -9.75 3.31
N HIS A 132 22.76 -9.50 2.02
CA HIS A 132 23.28 -10.35 0.93
C HIS A 132 22.90 -11.84 1.12
N ASN A 133 21.65 -12.12 1.48
CA ASN A 133 21.06 -13.47 1.57
C ASN A 133 21.65 -14.40 2.65
N HIS A 134 21.96 -13.87 3.83
CA HIS A 134 22.42 -14.70 4.96
C HIS A 134 21.28 -15.56 5.54
N LYS A 135 21.35 -16.88 5.35
CA LYS A 135 20.29 -17.84 5.74
C LYS A 135 19.92 -17.78 7.23
N ALA A 136 20.89 -17.54 8.12
CA ALA A 136 20.62 -17.42 9.55
C ALA A 136 19.87 -16.13 9.91
N GLY A 137 20.14 -15.02 9.20
CA GLY A 137 19.44 -13.74 9.36
C GLY A 137 17.97 -13.85 8.96
N LEU A 138 17.69 -14.52 7.83
CA LEU A 138 16.32 -14.83 7.41
C LEU A 138 15.56 -15.70 8.42
N GLY A 139 16.23 -16.71 8.99
CA GLY A 139 15.65 -17.57 10.03
C GLY A 139 15.27 -16.78 11.29
N LEU A 140 16.17 -15.94 11.78
CA LEU A 140 15.91 -15.05 12.91
C LEU A 140 14.77 -14.07 12.60
N PHE A 141 14.78 -13.46 11.42
CA PHE A 141 13.74 -12.54 10.97
C PHE A 141 12.34 -13.18 11.00
N ARG A 142 12.21 -14.42 10.50
CA ARG A 142 10.93 -15.16 10.55
C ARG A 142 10.44 -15.37 11.98
N ILE A 143 11.33 -15.73 12.90
CA ILE A 143 10.99 -15.89 14.32
C ILE A 143 10.51 -14.56 14.91
N VAL A 144 11.19 -13.45 14.61
CA VAL A 144 10.78 -12.11 15.05
C VAL A 144 9.41 -11.72 14.49
N VAL A 145 9.15 -11.96 13.21
CA VAL A 145 7.84 -11.66 12.59
C VAL A 145 6.72 -12.46 13.27
N LEU A 146 6.91 -13.76 13.49
CA LEU A 146 5.94 -14.58 14.21
C LEU A 146 5.71 -14.08 15.65
N GLY A 147 6.79 -13.67 16.34
CA GLY A 147 6.70 -13.02 17.64
C GLY A 147 5.91 -11.73 17.62
N MET A 148 6.09 -10.90 16.59
CA MET A 148 5.35 -9.64 16.41
C MET A 148 3.87 -9.87 16.08
N VAL A 149 3.54 -10.93 15.34
CA VAL A 149 2.14 -11.33 15.10
C VAL A 149 1.46 -11.72 16.41
N MET A 150 2.14 -12.52 17.24
CA MET A 150 1.63 -12.88 18.58
C MET A 150 1.51 -11.66 19.49
N PHE A 151 2.50 -10.77 19.47
CA PHE A 151 2.44 -9.51 20.22
C PHE A 151 1.25 -8.66 19.77
N GLY A 152 1.03 -8.49 18.46
CA GLY A 152 -0.09 -7.73 17.92
C GLY A 152 -1.46 -8.29 18.31
N ALA A 153 -1.57 -9.61 18.47
CA ALA A 153 -2.81 -10.26 18.93
C ALA A 153 -3.11 -10.03 20.43
N LEU A 154 -2.10 -9.68 21.24
CA LEU A 154 -2.22 -9.51 22.69
C LEU A 154 -2.15 -8.03 23.13
N ALA A 155 -1.52 -7.18 22.33
CA ALA A 155 -1.32 -5.77 22.63
C ALA A 155 -2.63 -4.98 22.47
N SER A 156 -2.76 -3.88 23.23
CA SER A 156 -3.91 -2.99 23.09
C SER A 156 -3.84 -2.18 21.79
N LEU A 157 -5.00 -1.92 21.19
CA LEU A 157 -5.11 -1.16 19.94
C LEU A 157 -4.32 0.17 19.97
N PRO A 158 -4.41 1.01 21.03
CA PRO A 158 -3.68 2.29 21.04
C PRO A 158 -2.15 2.12 20.95
N VAL A 159 -1.60 1.08 21.56
CA VAL A 159 -0.16 0.79 21.53
C VAL A 159 0.25 0.36 20.12
N VAL A 160 -0.50 -0.55 19.51
CA VAL A 160 -0.24 -1.03 18.15
C VAL A 160 -0.32 0.12 17.14
N TRP A 161 -1.36 0.97 17.25
CA TRP A 161 -1.51 2.15 16.40
C TRP A 161 -0.38 3.16 16.59
N SER A 162 0.08 3.38 17.82
CA SER A 162 1.18 4.33 18.08
C SER A 162 2.50 3.85 17.49
N LEU A 163 2.79 2.55 17.59
CA LEU A 163 3.97 1.95 16.97
C LEU A 163 3.89 2.06 15.44
N ALA A 164 2.73 1.72 14.87
CA ALA A 164 2.49 1.81 13.43
C ALA A 164 2.64 3.25 12.91
N ASP A 165 2.01 4.24 13.57
CA ASP A 165 2.08 5.66 13.20
C ASP A 165 3.54 6.15 13.11
N VAL A 166 4.39 5.76 14.07
CA VAL A 166 5.82 6.14 14.09
C VAL A 166 6.59 5.47 12.95
N SER A 167 6.43 4.15 12.78
CA SER A 167 7.12 3.40 11.72
C SER A 167 6.71 3.88 10.33
N MET A 168 5.41 4.07 10.09
CA MET A 168 4.88 4.58 8.82
C MET A 168 5.36 5.99 8.53
N GLY A 169 5.39 6.87 9.55
CA GLY A 169 5.92 8.22 9.40
C GLY A 169 7.39 8.23 8.95
N MET A 170 8.23 7.38 9.54
CA MET A 170 9.63 7.26 9.14
C MET A 170 9.78 6.74 7.71
N MET A 171 9.08 5.67 7.35
CA MET A 171 9.12 5.10 5.99
C MET A 171 8.64 6.11 4.94
N ALA A 172 7.53 6.80 5.22
CA ALA A 172 6.97 7.81 4.32
C ALA A 172 7.94 8.98 4.12
N ILE A 173 8.60 9.49 5.17
CA ILE A 173 9.57 10.58 5.05
C ILE A 173 10.73 10.18 4.11
N VAL A 174 11.32 9.01 4.34
CA VAL A 174 12.46 8.53 3.52
C VAL A 174 12.03 8.37 2.06
N ASN A 175 10.88 7.72 1.83
CA ASN A 175 10.40 7.44 0.49
C ASN A 175 9.94 8.71 -0.25
N LEU A 176 9.29 9.66 0.42
CA LEU A 176 8.88 10.93 -0.20
C LEU A 176 10.08 11.75 -0.67
N VAL A 177 11.16 11.79 0.11
CA VAL A 177 12.41 12.46 -0.32
C VAL A 177 12.94 11.79 -1.60
N ALA A 178 12.99 10.45 -1.63
CA ALA A 178 13.43 9.71 -2.81
C ALA A 178 12.55 10.00 -4.05
N ILE A 179 11.22 9.98 -3.90
CA ILE A 179 10.28 10.28 -5.00
C ILE A 179 10.44 11.71 -5.50
N ILE A 180 10.66 12.70 -4.62
CA ILE A 180 10.90 14.09 -5.02
C ILE A 180 12.16 14.19 -5.87
N LEU A 181 13.25 13.52 -5.47
CA LEU A 181 14.50 13.48 -6.24
C LEU A 181 14.32 12.77 -7.59
N LEU A 182 13.50 11.71 -7.65
CA LEU A 182 13.20 10.94 -8.86
C LEU A 182 12.05 11.50 -9.70
N SER A 183 11.43 12.61 -9.27
CA SER A 183 10.21 13.16 -9.91
C SER A 183 10.39 13.45 -11.40
N GLY A 184 11.59 13.92 -11.79
CA GLY A 184 11.93 14.14 -13.19
C GLY A 184 11.85 12.87 -14.03
N THR A 185 12.38 11.75 -13.53
CA THR A 185 12.32 10.43 -14.17
C THR A 185 10.89 9.92 -14.27
N VAL A 186 10.13 10.00 -13.17
CA VAL A 186 8.73 9.54 -13.13
C VAL A 186 7.88 10.29 -14.15
N ILE A 187 7.98 11.63 -14.19
CA ILE A 187 7.23 12.46 -15.14
C ILE A 187 7.61 12.12 -16.59
N LYS A 188 8.90 11.87 -16.85
CA LYS A 188 9.39 11.52 -18.19
C LYS A 188 8.80 10.20 -18.69
N LEU A 189 8.86 9.15 -17.87
CA LEU A 189 8.30 7.84 -18.19
C LEU A 189 6.77 7.86 -18.30
N ALA A 190 6.09 8.62 -17.43
CA ALA A 190 4.64 8.78 -17.52
C ALA A 190 4.23 9.50 -18.83
N LYS A 191 4.97 10.53 -19.24
CA LYS A 191 4.72 11.23 -20.51
C LYS A 191 4.94 10.32 -21.71
N ASP A 192 5.97 9.49 -21.67
CA ASP A 192 6.26 8.53 -22.74
C ASP A 192 5.11 7.53 -22.91
N TYR A 193 4.72 6.86 -21.83
CA TYR A 193 3.59 5.93 -21.82
C TYR A 193 2.32 6.57 -22.41
N ASN A 194 1.97 7.76 -21.92
CA ASN A 194 0.76 8.46 -22.36
C ASN A 194 0.85 8.95 -23.81
N ARG A 195 2.05 9.30 -24.30
CA ARG A 195 2.28 9.65 -25.70
C ARG A 195 2.02 8.43 -26.59
N GLN A 196 2.65 7.29 -26.29
CA GLN A 196 2.48 6.06 -27.06
C GLN A 196 1.00 5.62 -27.09
N LEU A 197 0.31 5.70 -25.94
CA LEU A 197 -1.11 5.41 -25.84
C LEU A 197 -1.97 6.34 -26.70
N LYS A 198 -1.68 7.65 -26.71
CA LYS A 198 -2.39 8.64 -27.57
C LYS A 198 -2.15 8.41 -29.05
N GLU A 199 -0.99 7.88 -29.42
CA GLU A 199 -0.66 7.48 -30.79
C GLU A 199 -1.33 6.16 -31.21
N GLY A 200 -2.09 5.51 -30.33
CA GLY A 200 -2.73 4.22 -30.57
C GLY A 200 -1.76 3.04 -30.57
N LYS A 201 -0.53 3.24 -30.09
CA LYS A 201 0.49 2.19 -29.96
C LYS A 201 0.35 1.48 -28.62
N LEU A 202 0.73 0.21 -28.58
CA LEU A 202 0.91 -0.49 -27.31
C LEU A 202 2.13 0.13 -26.60
N PRO A 203 1.98 0.70 -25.38
CA PRO A 203 3.09 1.33 -24.70
C PRO A 203 4.21 0.32 -24.39
N THR A 204 5.41 0.58 -24.87
CA THR A 204 6.61 -0.24 -24.63
C THR A 204 7.77 0.64 -24.20
N PHE A 205 8.52 0.22 -23.19
CA PHE A 205 9.70 0.93 -22.74
C PHE A 205 10.95 0.48 -23.53
N ASP A 206 11.63 1.43 -24.17
CA ASP A 206 12.93 1.22 -24.80
C ASP A 206 14.00 1.99 -24.02
N ALA A 207 14.93 1.27 -23.39
CA ALA A 207 16.00 1.88 -22.61
C ALA A 207 16.96 2.74 -23.46
N ASN A 208 17.02 2.52 -24.79
CA ASN A 208 17.88 3.32 -25.68
C ASN A 208 17.37 4.75 -25.86
N ASP A 209 16.08 4.99 -25.66
CA ASP A 209 15.49 6.32 -25.72
C ASP A 209 15.85 7.17 -24.48
N TYR A 210 16.43 6.54 -23.44
CA TYR A 210 16.80 7.15 -22.16
C TYR A 210 18.22 6.74 -21.70
N PRO A 211 19.29 7.24 -22.34
CA PRO A 211 20.67 6.87 -22.02
C PRO A 211 21.06 7.04 -20.54
N GLU A 212 20.52 8.06 -19.88
CA GLU A 212 20.74 8.34 -18.46
C GLU A 212 20.11 7.32 -17.51
N LEU A 213 19.04 6.65 -17.95
CA LEU A 213 18.40 5.56 -17.22
C LEU A 213 19.07 4.24 -17.55
N LYS A 214 19.46 4.05 -18.81
CA LYS A 214 20.14 2.83 -19.28
C LYS A 214 21.40 2.51 -18.47
N SER A 215 22.18 3.51 -18.08
CA SER A 215 23.38 3.31 -17.25
C SER A 215 23.10 2.83 -15.82
N GLN A 216 21.84 2.87 -15.38
CA GLN A 216 21.40 2.48 -14.04
C GLN A 216 20.63 1.16 -14.02
N LEU A 217 20.30 0.61 -15.19
CA LEU A 217 19.57 -0.65 -15.33
C LEU A 217 20.57 -1.81 -15.37
N GLU A 218 20.25 -2.92 -14.71
CA GLU A 218 21.01 -4.16 -14.92
C GLU A 218 20.75 -4.70 -16.32
N ASP A 219 21.78 -5.31 -16.90
CA ASP A 219 21.71 -5.88 -18.24
C ASP A 219 20.63 -6.96 -18.33
N GLY A 220 19.75 -6.83 -19.31
CA GLY A 220 18.69 -7.81 -19.57
C GLY A 220 17.41 -7.65 -18.76
N ILE A 221 17.29 -6.64 -17.87
CA ILE A 221 16.02 -6.37 -17.15
C ILE A 221 14.89 -6.00 -18.12
N TRP A 222 15.18 -5.17 -19.12
CA TRP A 222 14.21 -4.75 -20.15
C TRP A 222 14.68 -5.22 -21.53
N TYR A 223 13.86 -6.01 -22.22
CA TYR A 223 14.18 -6.54 -23.54
C TYR A 223 14.06 -5.46 -24.63
N ASN A 224 15.10 -5.30 -25.44
CA ASN A 224 15.10 -4.41 -26.61
C ASN A 224 14.20 -5.01 -27.70
N SER A 225 13.01 -4.44 -27.93
CA SER A 225 12.07 -4.90 -28.96
C SER A 225 12.52 -4.61 -30.40
N LYS A 226 13.51 -3.74 -30.62
CA LYS A 226 14.00 -3.33 -31.96
C LYS A 226 14.93 -4.35 -32.66
N LYS A 227 15.01 -5.61 -32.22
CA LYS A 227 15.96 -6.60 -32.77
C LYS A 227 15.31 -7.82 -33.46
N THR A 228 14.16 -7.62 -34.08
CA THR A 228 13.38 -8.69 -34.74
C THR A 228 12.88 -8.32 -36.13
N ASP A 229 13.63 -7.49 -36.86
CA ASP A 229 13.45 -7.28 -38.30
C ASP A 229 14.84 -7.14 -38.94
N ASP A 230 15.51 -8.27 -39.21
CA ASP A 230 16.60 -8.44 -40.20
C ASP A 230 16.62 -9.91 -40.67
#